data_AF-N1RLB3-F1
#
_entry.id   AF-N1RLB3-F1
#
_cell.length_a   1.000
_cell.length_b   1.000
_cell.length_c   1.000
_cell.angle_alpha   90.00
_cell.angle_beta   90.00
_cell.angle_gamma   90.00
#
_symmetry.space_group_name_H-M   'P 1'
#
loop_
_entity.id
_entity.type
_entity.pdbx_description
1 polymer ?
#
loop_
_entity_poly.entity_id
_entity_poly.type
_entity_poly.pdbx_seq_one_letter_code
_entity_poly.pdbx_strand_id
1 'polypeptide(L)'
;MESSTPSSSESSAQHPGLFNPVSAKSNSTFHLFPNLPKEVRDIIWEQNLMCERYIAVELWGRDGPSGEFCRRISPPRHPPVNQHYKLVLINPPRPNAICGTSAESRASACRFYRVHLPCYSVKGSKLHAPGTLWFNPELDTLEIHGLEHFTTFANDIWRHDREKAGLRNLSLRLRSSLSFGRFYELAASTDQLRQVIGRLRYVTFIHYTEWDRVNMAFAKYFSCCLGRQFPLRYPRSLPVAGATGSFSRQQDPRPIEDDILNSICIITFSDSGQIVQDWMSGFQRLRPTMPCDFRFAYATDGAESPFITNTAGAMDYLKDEGKRWQEYFDRGTMSPPEGPWQFSIGTPKQLDSELQTAFGFWTFPLEPQGPLGKDHQRPRGFLIPFYDFSAYQPELCVFHL
;
A
#
# COMPACT_ATOMS: atom_id res chain seq x y z
N MET A 1 22.47 -37.26 -50.79
CA MET A 1 22.32 -37.41 -49.33
C MET A 1 23.12 -36.29 -48.68
N GLU A 2 22.49 -35.15 -48.45
CA GLU A 2 22.97 -34.15 -47.49
C GLU A 2 21.73 -33.67 -46.75
N SER A 3 21.72 -33.95 -45.44
CA SER A 3 20.62 -33.69 -44.51
C SER A 3 20.91 -32.36 -43.82
N SER A 4 20.20 -31.31 -44.22
CA SER A 4 20.20 -30.02 -43.53
C SER A 4 19.35 -30.11 -42.27
N THR A 5 19.99 -30.11 -41.11
CA THR A 5 19.36 -29.83 -39.81
C THR A 5 18.98 -28.35 -39.75
N PRO A 6 17.75 -27.97 -39.35
CA PRO A 6 17.45 -26.59 -39.04
C PRO A 6 18.02 -26.21 -37.68
N SER A 7 18.71 -25.08 -37.66
CA SER A 7 19.23 -24.38 -36.49
C SER A 7 18.14 -24.12 -35.46
N SER A 8 18.42 -24.48 -34.21
CA SER A 8 17.66 -24.11 -33.03
C SER A 8 17.60 -22.58 -32.88
N SER A 9 16.47 -21.98 -33.23
CA SER A 9 16.13 -20.63 -32.81
C SER A 9 15.86 -20.67 -31.30
N GLU A 10 16.72 -20.01 -30.52
CA GLU A 10 16.45 -19.64 -29.14
C GLU A 10 15.12 -18.89 -29.10
N SER A 11 14.08 -19.49 -28.50
CA SER A 11 12.83 -18.79 -28.27
C SER A 11 13.06 -17.74 -27.19
N SER A 12 13.01 -16.47 -27.55
CA SER A 12 12.95 -15.38 -26.59
C SER A 12 11.65 -15.51 -25.78
N ALA A 13 11.71 -16.06 -24.57
CA ALA A 13 10.60 -16.01 -23.64
C ALA A 13 10.27 -14.54 -23.37
N GLN A 14 9.12 -14.07 -23.85
CA GLN A 14 8.65 -12.71 -23.60
C GLN A 14 8.38 -12.57 -22.10
N HIS A 15 9.15 -11.73 -21.42
CA HIS A 15 8.93 -11.42 -20.01
C HIS A 15 7.59 -10.69 -19.83
N PRO A 16 6.85 -10.93 -18.73
CA PRO A 16 5.60 -10.22 -18.46
C PRO A 16 5.82 -8.71 -18.38
N GLY A 17 4.92 -7.94 -18.98
CA GLY A 17 5.02 -6.48 -19.07
C GLY A 17 4.78 -5.75 -17.74
N LEU A 18 5.39 -4.58 -17.58
CA LEU A 18 5.16 -3.67 -16.45
C LEU A 18 3.97 -2.76 -16.75
N PHE A 19 2.97 -2.73 -15.86
CA PHE A 19 1.90 -1.73 -15.90
C PHE A 19 2.37 -0.48 -15.14
N ASN A 20 2.81 0.53 -15.87
CA ASN A 20 3.14 1.83 -15.29
C ASN A 20 2.52 2.94 -16.16
N PRO A 21 1.41 3.57 -15.71
CA PRO A 21 0.69 4.56 -16.50
C PRO A 21 1.45 5.88 -16.66
N VAL A 22 2.57 6.09 -15.94
CA VAL A 22 3.40 7.28 -16.11
C VAL A 22 4.03 7.22 -17.51
N SER A 23 3.53 8.08 -18.40
CA SER A 23 3.89 8.14 -19.81
C SER A 23 5.41 8.15 -20.00
N ALA A 24 5.87 7.50 -21.07
CA ALA A 24 7.26 7.55 -21.50
C ALA A 24 7.77 8.99 -21.43
N LYS A 25 8.84 9.23 -20.65
CA LYS A 25 9.47 10.55 -20.52
C LYS A 25 9.68 11.11 -21.92
N SER A 26 8.89 12.12 -22.30
CA SER A 26 9.22 12.89 -23.48
C SER A 26 10.50 13.66 -23.15
N ASN A 27 11.59 13.38 -23.87
CA ASN A 27 12.84 14.14 -23.75
C ASN A 27 12.70 15.58 -24.32
N SER A 28 11.48 16.09 -24.42
CA SER A 28 11.16 17.41 -24.93
C SER A 28 11.46 18.46 -23.86
N THR A 29 12.52 19.23 -24.06
CA THR A 29 12.84 20.39 -23.22
C THR A 29 11.97 21.59 -23.62
N PHE A 30 11.21 22.14 -22.68
CA PHE A 30 10.41 23.35 -22.90
C PHE A 30 11.18 24.61 -22.50
N HIS A 31 11.99 25.14 -23.43
CA HIS A 31 12.90 26.26 -23.17
C HIS A 31 12.21 27.60 -22.87
N LEU A 32 10.92 27.75 -23.19
CA LEU A 32 10.16 28.98 -22.94
C LEU A 32 9.60 29.07 -21.52
N PHE A 33 9.75 28.03 -20.69
CA PHE A 33 9.26 28.01 -19.33
C PHE A 33 9.66 29.27 -18.52
N PRO A 34 10.93 29.74 -18.54
CA PRO A 34 11.33 30.90 -17.76
C PRO A 34 10.66 32.20 -18.22
N ASN A 35 10.18 32.27 -19.47
CA ASN A 35 9.55 33.46 -20.04
C ASN A 35 8.04 33.55 -19.73
N LEU A 36 7.46 32.50 -19.13
CA LEU A 36 6.07 32.54 -18.70
C LEU A 36 5.91 33.53 -17.52
N PRO A 37 4.73 34.18 -17.40
CA PRO A 37 4.40 34.95 -16.21
C PRO A 37 4.56 34.12 -14.93
N LYS A 38 4.96 34.76 -13.84
CA LYS A 38 5.26 34.08 -12.57
C LYS A 38 4.07 33.25 -12.08
N GLU A 39 2.86 33.78 -12.24
CA GLU A 39 1.61 33.13 -11.84
C GLU A 39 1.41 31.81 -12.58
N VAL A 40 1.73 31.77 -13.88
CA VAL A 40 1.63 30.56 -14.70
C VAL A 40 2.70 29.55 -14.29
N ARG A 41 3.93 30.00 -14.01
CA ARG A 41 5.00 29.11 -13.53
C ARG A 41 4.68 28.50 -12.18
N ASP A 42 4.14 29.29 -11.25
CA ASP A 42 3.69 28.84 -9.93
C ASP A 42 2.59 27.76 -10.09
N ILE A 43 1.60 27.96 -10.98
CA ILE A 43 0.58 26.95 -11.27
C ILE A 43 1.21 25.66 -11.82
N ILE A 44 2.14 25.76 -12.77
CA ILE A 44 2.81 24.57 -13.33
C ILE A 44 3.57 23.80 -12.25
N TRP A 45 4.26 24.50 -11.35
CA TRP A 45 4.95 23.87 -10.22
C TRP A 45 4.00 23.18 -9.28
N GLU A 46 2.89 23.81 -8.90
CA GLU A 46 1.89 23.19 -8.04
C GLU A 46 1.24 21.97 -8.70
N GLN A 47 0.88 22.06 -9.98
CA GLN A 47 0.29 20.95 -10.73
C GLN A 47 1.22 19.73 -10.80
N ASN A 48 2.53 19.94 -10.93
CA ASN A 48 3.49 18.84 -10.92
C ASN A 48 3.62 18.16 -9.54
N LEU A 49 3.25 18.86 -8.46
CA LEU A 49 3.23 18.34 -7.10
C LEU A 49 1.91 17.66 -6.73
N MET A 50 0.82 17.92 -7.47
CA MET A 50 -0.53 17.36 -7.27
C MET A 50 -0.60 15.87 -7.60
N CYS A 51 0.06 15.05 -6.79
CA CYS A 51 -0.02 13.60 -6.81
C CYS A 51 -0.29 13.09 -5.40
N GLU A 52 -1.09 12.04 -5.29
CA GLU A 52 -1.25 11.33 -4.02
C GLU A 52 0.07 10.63 -3.68
N ARG A 53 0.43 10.62 -2.40
CA ARG A 53 1.61 9.88 -1.92
C ARG A 53 1.24 8.96 -0.78
N TYR A 54 1.81 7.76 -0.81
CA TYR A 54 1.73 6.83 0.30
C TYR A 54 3.07 6.86 1.04
N ILE A 55 3.06 7.17 2.34
CA ILE A 55 4.28 7.33 3.14
C ILE A 55 4.17 6.46 4.39
N ALA A 56 5.05 5.46 4.50
CA ALA A 56 5.13 4.63 5.68
C ALA A 56 6.13 5.20 6.69
N VAL A 57 5.70 5.32 7.95
CA VAL A 57 6.46 5.91 9.03
C VAL A 57 6.43 5.03 10.28
N GLU A 58 7.55 4.97 11.00
CA GLU A 58 7.61 4.41 12.34
C GLU A 58 7.83 5.52 13.36
N LEU A 59 7.07 5.45 14.46
CA LEU A 59 7.25 6.32 15.62
C LEU A 59 8.05 5.56 16.67
N TRP A 60 9.35 5.87 16.78
CA TRP A 60 10.23 5.20 17.72
C TRP A 60 10.17 5.91 19.06
N GLY A 61 9.85 5.17 20.12
CA GLY A 61 9.93 5.65 21.49
C GLY A 61 11.32 5.46 22.09
N ARG A 62 11.57 6.11 23.21
CA ARG A 62 12.76 5.84 24.02
C ARG A 62 12.60 4.52 24.76
N ASP A 63 13.59 3.66 24.68
CA ASP A 63 13.66 2.45 25.49
C ASP A 63 14.12 2.79 26.91
N GLY A 64 13.43 2.23 27.91
CA GLY A 64 13.63 2.58 29.32
C GLY A 64 15.03 2.24 29.86
N PRO A 65 15.55 1.03 29.62
CA PRO A 65 16.86 0.60 30.13
C PRO A 65 18.05 1.21 29.41
N SER A 66 17.98 1.37 28.09
CA SER A 66 19.10 1.86 27.27
C SER A 66 19.08 3.38 27.05
N GLY A 67 17.92 4.01 27.18
CA GLY A 67 17.72 5.42 26.82
C GLY A 67 17.81 5.70 25.32
N GLU A 68 18.04 4.67 24.49
CA GLU A 68 18.10 4.77 23.04
C GLU A 68 16.71 4.79 22.42
N PHE A 69 16.60 5.35 21.22
CA PHE A 69 15.36 5.28 20.45
C PHE A 69 15.36 3.98 19.66
N CYS A 70 14.34 3.16 19.87
CA CYS A 70 14.20 1.90 19.14
C CYS A 70 12.75 1.70 18.68
N ARG A 71 12.60 0.83 17.70
CA ARG A 71 11.29 0.30 17.32
C ARG A 71 10.78 -0.58 18.47
N ARG A 72 9.68 -0.19 19.09
CA ARG A 72 8.99 -1.07 20.05
C ARG A 72 8.21 -2.14 19.29
N ILE A 73 8.53 -3.39 19.59
CA ILE A 73 7.87 -4.57 19.00
C ILE A 73 6.48 -4.76 19.63
N SER A 74 6.33 -4.35 20.88
CA SER A 74 5.08 -4.46 21.63
C SER A 74 4.73 -3.12 22.28
N PRO A 75 3.49 -2.65 22.13
CA PRO A 75 3.07 -1.38 22.71
C PRO A 75 3.05 -1.46 24.25
N PRO A 76 3.35 -0.36 24.96
CA PRO A 76 3.37 -0.33 26.42
C PRO A 76 1.98 -0.60 27.01
N ARG A 77 1.94 -1.03 28.28
CA ARG A 77 0.66 -1.24 29.01
C ARG A 77 -0.07 0.07 29.32
N HIS A 78 0.64 1.20 29.29
CA HIS A 78 0.11 2.52 29.61
C HIS A 78 0.54 3.56 28.57
N PRO A 79 -0.22 4.67 28.40
CA PRO A 79 0.14 5.76 27.52
C PRO A 79 1.55 6.29 27.82
N PRO A 80 2.38 6.54 26.80
CA PRO A 80 3.69 7.15 26.98
C PRO A 80 3.55 8.67 27.19
N VAL A 81 3.01 9.07 28.35
CA VAL A 81 2.81 10.48 28.71
C VAL A 81 4.17 11.18 28.75
N ASN A 82 4.29 12.30 28.04
CA ASN A 82 5.51 13.12 27.94
C ASN A 82 6.75 12.40 27.37
N GLN A 83 6.59 11.28 26.68
CA GLN A 83 7.71 10.64 25.99
C GLN A 83 7.91 11.25 24.60
N HIS A 84 9.16 11.62 24.31
CA HIS A 84 9.55 12.00 22.96
C HIS A 84 9.54 10.78 22.04
N TYR A 85 9.11 10.99 20.80
CA TYR A 85 9.25 10.02 19.71
C TYR A 85 10.27 10.54 18.69
N LYS A 86 10.88 9.63 17.95
CA LYS A 86 11.57 9.92 16.69
C LYS A 86 10.72 9.42 15.54
N LEU A 87 10.47 10.31 14.57
CA LEU A 87 9.83 9.97 13.32
C LEU A 87 10.85 9.31 12.39
N VAL A 88 10.58 8.09 11.96
CA VAL A 88 11.44 7.31 11.07
C VAL A 88 10.70 7.02 9.77
N LEU A 89 11.27 7.36 8.63
CA LEU A 89 10.69 7.04 7.32
C LEU A 89 11.12 5.64 6.91
N ILE A 90 10.14 4.79 6.60
CA ILE A 90 10.37 3.48 5.99
C ILE A 90 10.46 3.70 4.48
N ASN A 91 11.59 3.35 3.86
CA ASN A 91 11.82 3.51 2.42
C ASN A 91 11.38 4.90 1.92
N PRO A 92 12.05 5.97 2.38
CA PRO A 92 11.57 7.34 2.20
C PRO A 92 11.24 7.63 0.73
N PRO A 93 10.11 8.34 0.47
CA PRO A 93 9.72 8.66 -0.89
C PRO A 93 10.83 9.47 -1.55
N ARG A 94 11.04 9.24 -2.84
CA ARG A 94 11.99 10.03 -3.62
C ARG A 94 11.59 11.50 -3.57
N PRO A 95 12.52 12.43 -3.28
CA PRO A 95 12.23 13.85 -3.40
C PRO A 95 11.76 14.15 -4.83
N ASN A 96 10.68 14.93 -4.96
CA ASN A 96 10.26 15.41 -6.28
C ASN A 96 11.40 16.24 -6.88
N ALA A 97 11.68 16.04 -8.18
CA ALA A 97 12.74 16.75 -8.90
C ALA A 97 12.63 18.28 -8.78
N ILE A 98 11.42 18.82 -8.61
CA ILE A 98 11.14 20.24 -8.37
C ILE A 98 11.88 20.80 -7.16
N CYS A 99 12.14 19.98 -6.13
CA CYS A 99 12.92 20.39 -4.97
C CYS A 99 14.40 20.66 -5.33
N GLY A 100 14.89 20.15 -6.46
CA GLY A 100 16.27 20.35 -6.93
C GLY A 100 16.43 21.40 -8.04
N THR A 101 15.36 21.77 -8.75
CA THR A 101 15.47 22.51 -10.03
C THR A 101 15.91 23.97 -9.88
N SER A 102 15.23 24.76 -9.03
CA SER A 102 15.48 26.20 -8.89
C SER A 102 15.04 26.72 -7.52
N ALA A 103 15.37 27.97 -7.18
CA ALA A 103 14.88 28.60 -5.95
C ALA A 103 13.35 28.80 -5.96
N GLU A 104 12.78 29.15 -7.11
CA GLU A 104 11.34 29.34 -7.29
C GLU A 104 10.56 28.02 -7.15
N SER A 105 11.05 26.96 -7.78
CA SER A 105 10.44 25.63 -7.69
C SER A 105 10.51 25.08 -6.26
N ARG A 106 11.64 25.26 -5.57
CA ARG A 106 11.76 24.94 -4.13
C ARG A 106 10.78 25.72 -3.27
N ALA A 107 10.67 27.03 -3.48
CA ALA A 107 9.74 27.86 -2.73
C ALA A 107 8.28 27.39 -2.95
N SER A 108 7.93 26.97 -4.16
CA SER A 108 6.62 26.41 -4.49
C SER A 108 6.37 25.08 -3.77
N ALA A 109 7.34 24.17 -3.79
CA ALA A 109 7.27 22.90 -3.05
C ALA A 109 7.11 23.12 -1.53
N CYS A 110 7.84 24.06 -0.93
CA CYS A 110 7.71 24.40 0.49
C CYS A 110 6.33 24.99 0.85
N ARG A 111 5.65 25.66 -0.09
CA ARG A 111 4.27 26.15 0.14
C ARG A 111 3.25 25.04 0.00
N PHE A 112 3.48 24.11 -0.93
CA PHE A 112 2.60 22.98 -1.21
C PHE A 112 2.63 21.94 -0.08
N TYR A 113 3.82 21.55 0.38
CA TYR A 113 3.99 20.68 1.55
C TYR A 113 3.95 21.53 2.81
N ARG A 114 2.75 21.76 3.37
CA ARG A 114 2.59 22.74 4.47
C ARG A 114 3.22 22.30 5.79
N VAL A 115 3.45 21.00 5.98
CA VAL A 115 3.97 20.43 7.22
C VAL A 115 5.40 19.96 7.02
N HIS A 116 6.28 20.43 7.90
CA HIS A 116 7.70 20.07 7.93
C HIS A 116 8.05 19.53 9.30
N LEU A 117 8.37 18.23 9.38
CA LEU A 117 8.77 17.59 10.64
C LEU A 117 10.16 16.97 10.52
N PRO A 118 11.00 17.07 11.57
CA PRO A 118 12.29 16.38 11.58
C PRO A 118 12.06 14.87 11.55
N CYS A 119 12.77 14.17 10.67
CA CYS A 119 12.65 12.72 10.52
C CYS A 119 14.03 12.07 10.39
N TYR A 120 14.06 10.74 10.45
CA TYR A 120 15.26 9.94 10.28
C TYR A 120 14.98 8.86 9.22
N SER A 121 16.02 8.41 8.55
CA SER A 121 15.97 7.20 7.71
C SER A 121 16.73 6.08 8.38
N VAL A 122 16.30 4.84 8.19
CA VAL A 122 17.05 3.66 8.65
C VAL A 122 17.88 3.10 7.50
N LYS A 123 19.15 2.79 7.77
CA LYS A 123 19.98 1.97 6.88
C LYS A 123 20.60 0.87 7.73
N GLY A 124 20.16 -0.37 7.51
CA GLY A 124 20.48 -1.49 8.42
C GLY A 124 19.84 -1.28 9.79
N SER A 125 20.63 -1.33 10.87
CA SER A 125 20.17 -1.13 12.25
C SER A 125 20.37 0.30 12.80
N LYS A 126 20.92 1.22 12.00
CA LYS A 126 21.30 2.57 12.46
C LYS A 126 20.36 3.65 11.91
N LEU A 127 19.98 4.58 12.78
CA LEU A 127 19.34 5.84 12.40
C LEU A 127 20.38 6.72 11.70
N HIS A 128 20.08 7.10 10.46
CA HIS A 128 20.89 8.03 9.69
C HIS A 128 20.45 9.49 9.90
N ALA A 129 21.30 10.41 9.43
CA ALA A 129 21.22 11.85 9.61
C ALA A 129 19.79 12.42 9.48
N PRO A 130 19.47 13.47 10.25
CA PRO A 130 18.14 14.05 10.26
C PRO A 130 17.76 14.57 8.88
N GLY A 131 16.62 14.12 8.38
CA GLY A 131 15.93 14.65 7.22
C GLY A 131 14.71 15.46 7.64
N THR A 132 13.91 15.83 6.65
CA THR A 132 12.61 16.49 6.87
C THR A 132 11.53 15.72 6.15
N LEU A 133 10.48 15.35 6.89
CA LEU A 133 9.22 14.92 6.29
C LEU A 133 8.51 16.16 5.78
N TRP A 134 8.37 16.24 4.47
CA TRP A 134 7.54 17.21 3.76
C TRP A 134 6.16 16.58 3.58
N PHE A 135 5.12 17.13 4.20
CA PHE A 135 3.78 16.53 4.21
C PHE A 135 2.70 17.52 3.75
N ASN A 136 1.81 17.04 2.90
CA ASN A 136 0.61 17.70 2.42
C ASN A 136 -0.63 16.98 3.00
N PRO A 137 -1.38 17.63 3.90
CA PRO A 137 -2.58 17.05 4.52
C PRO A 137 -3.67 16.54 3.58
N GLU A 138 -3.79 17.08 2.37
CA GLU A 138 -4.86 16.73 1.43
C GLU A 138 -4.52 15.48 0.61
N LEU A 139 -3.25 15.31 0.21
CA LEU A 139 -2.84 14.31 -0.79
C LEU A 139 -1.98 13.18 -0.23
N ASP A 140 -1.32 13.39 0.90
CA ASP A 140 -0.45 12.37 1.48
C ASP A 140 -1.23 11.47 2.43
N THR A 141 -1.07 10.16 2.26
CA THR A 141 -1.58 9.11 3.16
C THR A 141 -0.43 8.56 4.00
N LEU A 142 -0.59 8.56 5.32
CA LEU A 142 0.42 8.03 6.24
C LEU A 142 0.06 6.63 6.72
N GLU A 143 0.91 5.65 6.47
CA GLU A 143 0.91 4.37 7.18
C GLU A 143 1.76 4.51 8.45
N ILE A 144 1.13 4.43 9.61
CA ILE A 144 1.78 4.73 10.89
C ILE A 144 2.00 3.45 11.68
N HIS A 145 3.26 3.18 12.03
CA HIS A 145 3.65 2.19 13.03
C HIS A 145 4.09 2.87 14.33
N GLY A 146 3.93 2.19 15.48
CA GLY A 146 4.20 2.78 16.80
C GLY A 146 3.00 3.59 17.32
N LEU A 147 1.86 2.91 17.48
CA LEU A 147 0.58 3.54 17.81
C LEU A 147 0.57 4.30 19.14
N GLU A 148 1.49 3.96 20.05
CA GLU A 148 1.60 4.62 21.35
C GLU A 148 1.92 6.11 21.25
N HIS A 149 2.48 6.56 20.12
CA HIS A 149 2.79 7.96 19.86
C HIS A 149 1.84 8.60 18.83
N PHE A 150 0.81 7.88 18.37
CA PHE A 150 -0.09 8.32 17.30
C PHE A 150 -0.74 9.68 17.58
N THR A 151 -1.35 9.86 18.77
CA THR A 151 -2.05 11.11 19.10
C THR A 151 -1.11 12.29 19.20
N THR A 152 0.08 12.09 19.79
CA THR A 152 1.13 13.12 19.86
C THR A 152 1.59 13.52 18.47
N PHE A 153 1.93 12.54 17.63
CA PHE A 153 2.37 12.77 16.26
C PHE A 153 1.32 13.48 15.41
N ALA A 154 0.06 13.04 15.44
CA ALA A 154 -1.03 13.68 14.71
C ALA A 154 -1.29 15.12 15.19
N ASN A 155 -1.10 15.40 16.47
CA ASN A 155 -1.17 16.76 17.00
C ASN A 155 0.03 17.61 16.57
N ASP A 156 1.23 17.05 16.42
CA ASP A 156 2.39 17.77 15.90
C ASP A 156 2.20 18.15 14.43
N ILE A 157 1.64 17.25 13.59
CA ILE A 157 1.21 17.58 12.22
C ILE A 157 0.26 18.78 12.23
N TRP A 158 -0.78 18.74 13.08
CA TRP A 158 -1.74 19.84 13.19
C TRP A 158 -1.13 21.16 13.69
N ARG A 159 -0.19 21.10 14.63
CA ARG A 159 0.53 22.28 15.13
C ARG A 159 1.38 22.94 14.04
N HIS A 160 2.04 22.13 13.21
CA HIS A 160 2.93 22.59 12.16
C HIS A 160 2.20 22.95 10.86
N ASP A 161 0.97 22.49 10.69
CA ASP A 161 0.11 22.92 9.60
C ASP A 161 -0.44 24.32 9.85
N ARG A 162 -0.11 25.26 8.97
CA ARG A 162 -0.60 26.64 9.01
C ARG A 162 -2.13 26.72 8.80
N GLU A 163 -2.72 25.79 8.05
CA GLU A 163 -4.17 25.75 7.74
C GLU A 163 -4.96 24.90 8.74
N LYS A 164 -4.28 24.29 9.71
CA LYS A 164 -4.91 23.51 10.78
C LYS A 164 -5.80 22.36 10.27
N ALA A 165 -5.51 21.84 9.08
CA ALA A 165 -6.10 20.61 8.56
C ALA A 165 -5.60 19.39 9.35
N GLY A 166 -4.30 19.32 9.64
CA GLY A 166 -3.69 18.22 10.40
C GLY A 166 -3.63 16.90 9.62
N LEU A 167 -3.62 15.77 10.32
CA LEU A 167 -3.68 14.45 9.68
C LEU A 167 -5.10 14.17 9.17
N ARG A 168 -5.25 13.92 7.86
CA ARG A 168 -6.54 13.58 7.23
C ARG A 168 -6.59 12.17 6.67
N ASN A 169 -5.49 11.67 6.12
CA ASN A 169 -5.45 10.40 5.39
C ASN A 169 -4.56 9.41 6.15
N LEU A 170 -5.19 8.42 6.78
CA LEU A 170 -4.53 7.41 7.61
C LEU A 170 -4.59 6.04 6.93
N SER A 171 -3.46 5.36 6.86
CA SER A 171 -3.38 3.94 6.51
C SER A 171 -3.02 3.10 7.74
N LEU A 172 -3.70 1.97 7.90
CA LEU A 172 -3.53 1.03 9.00
C LEU A 172 -3.28 -0.36 8.43
N ARG A 173 -2.10 -0.92 8.71
CA ARG A 173 -1.76 -2.27 8.28
C ARG A 173 -2.52 -3.32 9.08
N LEU A 174 -3.50 -3.98 8.48
CA LEU A 174 -4.30 -5.01 9.14
C LEU A 174 -3.42 -6.10 9.75
N ARG A 175 -3.35 -6.08 11.09
CA ARG A 175 -2.77 -7.10 11.96
C ARG A 175 -3.70 -7.27 13.14
N SER A 176 -3.68 -8.46 13.77
CA SER A 176 -4.59 -8.85 14.86
C SER A 176 -4.58 -7.93 16.10
N SER A 177 -3.63 -6.98 16.22
CA SER A 177 -3.47 -6.08 17.35
C SER A 177 -3.99 -4.63 17.17
N LEU A 178 -4.63 -4.31 16.03
CA LEU A 178 -5.03 -2.92 15.69
C LEU A 178 -6.48 -2.56 16.07
N SER A 179 -7.01 -3.06 17.19
CA SER A 179 -8.37 -2.65 17.62
C SER A 179 -8.45 -1.14 17.89
N PHE A 180 -9.62 -0.54 17.66
CA PHE A 180 -9.89 0.86 17.98
C PHE A 180 -9.76 1.12 19.48
N GLY A 181 -10.16 0.14 20.31
CA GLY A 181 -9.97 0.20 21.76
C GLY A 181 -8.52 0.48 22.15
N ARG A 182 -7.55 -0.04 21.39
CA ARG A 182 -6.13 0.19 21.64
C ARG A 182 -5.72 1.66 21.51
N PHE A 183 -6.39 2.42 20.65
CA PHE A 183 -6.13 3.86 20.50
C PHE A 183 -6.61 4.65 21.73
N TYR A 184 -7.72 4.24 22.35
CA TYR A 184 -8.13 4.81 23.64
C TYR A 184 -7.13 4.50 24.74
N GLU A 185 -6.68 3.24 24.83
CA GLU A 185 -5.73 2.81 25.86
C GLU A 185 -4.37 3.52 25.77
N LEU A 186 -3.95 3.88 24.57
CA LEU A 186 -2.65 4.51 24.31
C LEU A 186 -2.72 6.03 24.25
N ALA A 187 -3.91 6.61 24.10
CA ALA A 187 -4.08 8.05 24.09
C ALA A 187 -3.82 8.63 25.49
N ALA A 188 -3.06 9.72 25.56
CA ALA A 188 -2.89 10.48 26.81
C ALA A 188 -4.20 11.12 27.30
N SER A 189 -5.16 11.35 26.40
CA SER A 189 -6.49 11.87 26.71
C SER A 189 -7.50 11.49 25.64
N THR A 190 -8.72 11.15 26.07
CA THR A 190 -9.87 10.89 25.20
C THR A 190 -10.21 12.08 24.31
N ASP A 191 -10.06 13.32 24.81
CA ASP A 191 -10.34 14.52 24.02
C ASP A 191 -9.32 14.71 22.90
N GLN A 192 -8.05 14.43 23.18
CA GLN A 192 -7.01 14.48 22.14
C GLN A 192 -7.27 13.44 21.06
N LEU A 193 -7.63 12.22 21.45
CA LEU A 193 -8.01 11.19 20.49
C LEU A 193 -9.22 11.61 19.66
N ARG A 194 -10.27 12.14 20.30
CA ARG A 194 -11.47 12.65 19.61
C ARG A 194 -11.14 13.74 18.60
N GLN A 195 -10.26 14.67 18.95
CA GLN A 195 -9.81 15.73 18.04
C GLN A 195 -9.00 15.19 16.86
N VAL A 196 -8.10 14.24 17.09
CA VAL A 196 -7.30 13.62 16.03
C VAL A 196 -8.20 12.83 15.08
N ILE A 197 -9.03 11.93 15.62
CA ILE A 197 -9.93 11.10 14.83
C ILE A 197 -10.96 11.96 14.08
N GLY A 198 -11.47 13.02 14.70
CA GLY A 198 -12.44 13.93 14.07
C GLY A 198 -11.89 14.75 12.89
N ARG A 199 -10.56 14.77 12.66
CA ARG A 199 -9.93 15.41 11.49
C ARG A 199 -9.73 14.44 10.32
N LEU A 200 -9.80 13.14 10.56
CA LEU A 200 -9.61 12.12 9.52
C LEU A 200 -10.72 12.22 8.47
N ARG A 201 -10.30 12.18 7.21
CA ARG A 201 -11.16 12.09 6.02
C ARG A 201 -11.14 10.71 5.41
N TYR A 202 -9.99 10.05 5.42
CA TYR A 202 -9.83 8.71 4.88
C TYR A 202 -9.11 7.82 5.90
N VAL A 203 -9.68 6.64 6.14
CA VAL A 203 -9.01 5.55 6.88
C VAL A 203 -8.94 4.34 5.97
N THR A 204 -7.73 3.99 5.54
CA THR A 204 -7.46 2.85 4.67
C THR A 204 -6.89 1.70 5.48
N PHE A 205 -7.56 0.56 5.47
CA PHE A 205 -7.05 -0.68 6.05
C PHE A 205 -6.29 -1.46 4.99
N ILE A 206 -4.97 -1.44 5.05
CA ILE A 206 -4.14 -2.14 4.07
C ILE A 206 -3.78 -3.54 4.56
N HIS A 207 -4.00 -4.53 3.71
CA HIS A 207 -3.52 -5.90 3.90
C HIS A 207 -2.41 -6.19 2.91
N TYR A 208 -1.29 -6.65 3.45
CA TYR A 208 -0.18 -7.18 2.68
C TYR A 208 -0.15 -8.69 2.86
N THR A 209 -0.21 -9.46 1.77
CA THR A 209 0.09 -10.89 1.90
C THR A 209 1.57 -11.08 2.20
N GLU A 210 1.87 -11.96 3.14
CA GLU A 210 3.27 -12.38 3.42
C GLU A 210 3.79 -13.36 2.36
N TRP A 211 2.91 -13.81 1.48
CA TRP A 211 3.16 -14.81 0.47
C TRP A 211 3.26 -14.12 -0.88
N ASP A 212 4.28 -14.49 -1.64
CA ASP A 212 4.35 -14.11 -3.04
C ASP A 212 3.29 -14.82 -3.86
N ARG A 213 3.01 -14.25 -5.03
CA ARG A 213 2.00 -14.73 -5.96
C ARG A 213 2.19 -16.18 -6.43
N VAL A 214 3.43 -16.62 -6.58
CA VAL A 214 3.77 -17.99 -7.00
C VAL A 214 3.36 -18.95 -5.89
N ASN A 215 3.83 -18.69 -4.67
CA ASN A 215 3.49 -19.48 -3.50
C ASN A 215 1.99 -19.47 -3.21
N MET A 216 1.29 -18.35 -3.40
CA MET A 216 -0.17 -18.28 -3.30
C MET A 216 -0.88 -19.20 -4.29
N ALA A 217 -0.42 -19.25 -5.54
CA ALA A 217 -1.04 -20.09 -6.57
C ALA A 217 -0.95 -21.59 -6.28
N PHE A 218 0.14 -21.99 -5.64
CA PHE A 218 0.46 -23.40 -5.35
C PHE A 218 0.22 -23.80 -3.89
N ALA A 219 -0.28 -22.87 -3.05
CA ALA A 219 -0.64 -23.14 -1.67
C ALA A 219 -1.86 -24.07 -1.58
N LYS A 220 -1.63 -25.40 -1.62
CA LYS A 220 -2.66 -26.40 -1.27
C LYS A 220 -3.24 -26.18 0.14
N TYR A 221 -2.51 -25.50 1.02
CA TYR A 221 -2.82 -25.35 2.44
C TYR A 221 -3.96 -24.38 2.77
N PHE A 222 -4.42 -23.54 1.84
CA PHE A 222 -5.66 -22.78 2.07
C PHE A 222 -6.91 -23.69 2.16
N SER A 223 -6.79 -24.96 1.74
CA SER A 223 -7.87 -25.96 1.83
C SER A 223 -8.17 -26.44 3.25
N CYS A 224 -7.24 -26.29 4.22
CA CYS A 224 -7.37 -26.93 5.53
C CYS A 224 -8.31 -26.19 6.49
N CYS A 225 -8.50 -24.87 6.36
CA CYS A 225 -9.34 -24.12 7.28
C CYS A 225 -10.83 -24.07 6.87
N LEU A 226 -11.16 -24.44 5.63
CA LEU A 226 -12.47 -24.14 5.02
C LEU A 226 -13.12 -25.28 4.24
N GLY A 227 -12.46 -26.43 4.07
CA GLY A 227 -13.01 -27.56 3.31
C GLY A 227 -13.31 -27.25 1.83
N ARG A 228 -12.77 -26.14 1.30
CA ARG A 228 -12.89 -25.71 -0.09
C ARG A 228 -11.51 -25.39 -0.66
N GLN A 229 -11.27 -25.83 -1.90
CA GLN A 229 -10.14 -25.35 -2.69
C GLN A 229 -10.56 -24.02 -3.32
N PHE A 230 -9.83 -22.94 -3.02
CA PHE A 230 -9.95 -21.69 -3.75
C PHE A 230 -8.70 -21.56 -4.64
N PRO A 231 -8.71 -22.14 -5.85
CA PRO A 231 -7.63 -21.86 -6.79
C PRO A 231 -7.73 -20.38 -7.17
N LEU A 232 -6.76 -19.56 -6.73
CA LEU A 232 -6.57 -18.22 -7.28
C LEU A 232 -6.18 -18.39 -8.75
N ARG A 233 -7.14 -18.19 -9.66
CA ARG A 233 -6.92 -18.47 -11.08
C ARG A 233 -5.96 -17.49 -11.75
N TYR A 234 -5.74 -16.30 -11.18
CA TYR A 234 -4.86 -15.27 -11.77
C TYR A 234 -4.12 -14.44 -10.73
N PRO A 235 -3.15 -15.01 -10.01
CA PRO A 235 -2.39 -14.25 -9.04
C PRO A 235 -1.66 -13.06 -9.69
N ARG A 236 -1.22 -13.14 -10.96
CA ARG A 236 -0.47 -12.07 -11.65
C ARG A 236 -1.24 -10.75 -11.86
N SER A 237 -2.57 -10.76 -11.79
CA SER A 237 -3.37 -9.52 -11.81
C SER A 237 -3.29 -8.78 -10.47
N LEU A 238 -2.96 -9.49 -9.37
CA LEU A 238 -2.80 -8.90 -8.04
C LEU A 238 -1.64 -7.90 -8.05
N PRO A 239 -1.86 -6.69 -7.49
CA PRO A 239 -0.81 -5.69 -7.38
C PRO A 239 0.27 -6.13 -6.41
N VAL A 240 1.54 -5.91 -6.76
CA VAL A 240 2.70 -6.14 -5.87
C VAL A 240 2.94 -4.90 -5.04
N ALA A 241 3.21 -5.04 -3.75
CA ALA A 241 3.60 -3.93 -2.91
C ALA A 241 4.87 -3.25 -3.47
N GLY A 242 4.73 -2.01 -3.93
CA GLY A 242 5.87 -1.13 -4.19
C GLY A 242 6.31 -0.37 -2.94
N ALA A 243 7.41 0.35 -3.05
CA ALA A 243 7.88 1.23 -1.98
C ALA A 243 6.94 2.43 -1.77
N THR A 244 7.15 3.13 -0.65
CA THR A 244 6.47 4.40 -0.38
C THR A 244 6.80 5.43 -1.46
N GLY A 245 5.84 6.26 -1.84
CA GLY A 245 6.01 7.17 -2.97
C GLY A 245 4.72 7.74 -3.54
N SER A 246 4.89 8.55 -4.58
CA SER A 246 3.79 9.07 -5.39
C SER A 246 3.12 7.94 -6.17
N PHE A 247 1.80 8.00 -6.27
CA PHE A 247 1.02 7.05 -7.06
C PHE A 247 -0.07 7.74 -7.86
N SER A 248 -0.52 7.05 -8.90
CA SER A 248 -1.71 7.39 -9.66
C SER A 248 -2.83 6.42 -9.30
N ARG A 249 -4.00 6.94 -8.96
CA ARG A 249 -5.22 6.16 -8.73
C ARG A 249 -6.11 6.21 -9.96
N GLN A 250 -6.57 5.06 -10.41
CA GLN A 250 -7.56 4.93 -11.48
C GLN A 250 -8.33 3.62 -11.31
N GLN A 251 -9.50 3.48 -11.95
CA GLN A 251 -10.15 2.18 -12.08
C GLN A 251 -9.16 1.19 -12.74
N ASP A 252 -9.01 -0.01 -12.20
CA ASP A 252 -8.08 -0.98 -12.79
C ASP A 252 -8.56 -1.37 -14.19
N PRO A 253 -7.79 -1.09 -15.26
CA PRO A 253 -8.21 -1.40 -16.61
C PRO A 253 -7.95 -2.88 -16.97
N ARG A 254 -7.25 -3.63 -16.11
CA ARG A 254 -6.92 -5.03 -16.36
C ARG A 254 -8.14 -5.91 -16.05
N PRO A 255 -8.32 -7.04 -16.76
CA PRO A 255 -9.42 -7.96 -16.46
C PRO A 255 -9.22 -8.58 -15.08
N ILE A 256 -10.24 -8.46 -14.23
CA ILE A 256 -10.27 -9.01 -12.87
C ILE A 256 -11.49 -9.92 -12.77
N GLU A 257 -11.25 -11.19 -12.42
CA GLU A 257 -12.32 -12.18 -12.24
C GLU A 257 -12.90 -12.11 -10.83
N ASP A 258 -14.21 -12.38 -10.70
CA ASP A 258 -14.94 -12.33 -9.43
C ASP A 258 -14.40 -13.34 -8.40
N ASP A 259 -13.81 -14.44 -8.85
CA ASP A 259 -13.23 -15.47 -7.97
C ASP A 259 -11.99 -14.94 -7.21
N ILE A 260 -11.21 -14.06 -7.83
CA ILE A 260 -10.07 -13.38 -7.21
C ILE A 260 -10.56 -12.46 -6.10
N LEU A 261 -11.57 -11.63 -6.40
CA LEU A 261 -12.14 -10.69 -5.44
C LEU A 261 -12.77 -11.40 -4.24
N ASN A 262 -13.49 -12.49 -4.50
CA ASN A 262 -14.04 -13.37 -3.45
C ASN A 262 -12.94 -14.00 -2.60
N SER A 263 -11.87 -14.50 -3.23
CA SER A 263 -10.73 -15.09 -2.52
C SER A 263 -10.02 -14.09 -1.63
N ILE A 264 -9.73 -12.88 -2.12
CA ILE A 264 -9.14 -11.79 -1.33
C ILE A 264 -10.01 -11.47 -0.11
N CYS A 265 -11.33 -11.37 -0.33
CA CYS A 265 -12.24 -11.06 0.76
C CYS A 265 -12.21 -12.14 1.83
N ILE A 266 -12.28 -13.41 1.46
CA ILE A 266 -12.22 -14.53 2.41
C ILE A 266 -10.88 -14.54 3.15
N ILE A 267 -9.75 -14.46 2.41
CA ILE A 267 -8.39 -14.49 2.98
C ILE A 267 -8.23 -13.38 4.03
N THR A 268 -8.72 -12.18 3.72
CA THR A 268 -8.44 -11.02 4.56
C THR A 268 -9.44 -10.87 5.70
N PHE A 269 -10.73 -11.09 5.44
CA PHE A 269 -11.81 -10.76 6.37
C PHE A 269 -12.26 -11.91 7.26
N SER A 270 -11.76 -13.14 7.05
CA SER A 270 -12.03 -14.25 7.98
C SER A 270 -11.66 -13.90 9.43
N ASP A 271 -10.52 -13.22 9.61
CA ASP A 271 -10.04 -12.78 10.94
C ASP A 271 -10.05 -11.24 11.12
N SER A 272 -9.86 -10.47 10.04
CA SER A 272 -9.66 -9.01 10.15
C SER A 272 -10.94 -8.18 10.07
N GLY A 273 -12.07 -8.76 9.67
CA GLY A 273 -13.33 -8.02 9.51
C GLY A 273 -13.83 -7.39 10.81
N GLN A 274 -13.58 -8.05 11.93
CA GLN A 274 -13.93 -7.53 13.26
C GLN A 274 -13.15 -6.25 13.61
N ILE A 275 -11.90 -6.12 13.15
CA ILE A 275 -11.07 -4.93 13.39
C ILE A 275 -11.64 -3.73 12.63
N VAL A 276 -12.00 -3.93 11.37
CA VAL A 276 -12.61 -2.89 10.53
C VAL A 276 -13.93 -2.41 11.16
N GLN A 277 -14.77 -3.34 11.61
CA GLN A 277 -16.03 -3.02 12.29
C GLN A 277 -15.82 -2.29 13.63
N ASP A 278 -14.84 -2.69 14.43
CA ASP A 278 -14.50 -2.00 15.68
C ASP A 278 -14.02 -0.56 15.41
N TRP A 279 -13.26 -0.33 14.33
CA TRP A 279 -12.88 1.00 13.91
C TRP A 279 -14.05 1.87 13.46
N MET A 280 -14.91 1.34 12.60
CA MET A 280 -16.10 2.08 12.13
C MET A 280 -17.03 2.42 13.30
N SER A 281 -17.28 1.45 14.17
CA SER A 281 -18.08 1.63 15.39
C SER A 281 -17.40 2.63 16.34
N GLY A 282 -16.08 2.52 16.52
CA GLY A 282 -15.27 3.42 17.32
C GLY A 282 -15.31 4.86 16.85
N PHE A 283 -15.19 5.06 15.54
CA PHE A 283 -15.33 6.35 14.90
C PHE A 283 -16.72 6.94 15.15
N GLN A 284 -17.79 6.17 14.94
CA GLN A 284 -19.16 6.60 15.21
C GLN A 284 -19.40 6.97 16.68
N ARG A 285 -18.84 6.20 17.63
CA ARG A 285 -18.93 6.48 19.08
C ARG A 285 -18.36 7.86 19.45
N LEU A 286 -17.35 8.33 18.72
CA LEU A 286 -16.74 9.64 18.95
C LEU A 286 -17.57 10.82 18.43
N ARG A 287 -18.68 10.56 17.71
CA ARG A 287 -19.57 11.56 17.10
C ARG A 287 -18.79 12.68 16.38
N PRO A 288 -18.01 12.32 15.36
CA PRO A 288 -17.20 13.27 14.63
C PRO A 288 -18.10 14.25 13.87
N THR A 289 -17.63 15.48 13.72
CA THR A 289 -18.36 16.54 13.02
C THR A 289 -18.26 16.43 11.51
N MET A 290 -17.28 15.67 11.01
CA MET A 290 -17.03 15.46 9.59
C MET A 290 -17.13 13.97 9.26
N PRO A 291 -17.63 13.62 8.06
CA PRO A 291 -17.60 12.24 7.59
C PRO A 291 -16.16 11.77 7.36
N CYS A 292 -15.94 10.47 7.52
CA CYS A 292 -14.71 9.77 7.18
C CYS A 292 -15.04 8.57 6.31
N ASP A 293 -14.35 8.47 5.18
CA ASP A 293 -14.50 7.39 4.22
C ASP A 293 -13.52 6.26 4.60
N PHE A 294 -14.07 5.07 4.81
CA PHE A 294 -13.27 3.88 5.08
C PHE A 294 -12.97 3.16 3.78
N ARG A 295 -11.75 2.67 3.65
CA ARG A 295 -11.29 1.91 2.48
C ARG A 295 -10.55 0.65 2.92
N PHE A 296 -10.62 -0.37 2.10
CA PHE A 296 -9.76 -1.53 2.19
C PHE A 296 -8.71 -1.44 1.09
N ALA A 297 -7.45 -1.77 1.39
CA ALA A 297 -6.39 -1.85 0.42
C ALA A 297 -5.72 -3.22 0.43
N TYR A 298 -5.31 -3.69 -0.73
CA TYR A 298 -4.69 -5.01 -0.88
C TYR A 298 -3.47 -4.94 -1.79
N ALA A 299 -2.38 -5.58 -1.36
CA ALA A 299 -1.20 -5.82 -2.18
C ALA A 299 -0.53 -7.13 -1.77
N THR A 300 0.15 -7.78 -2.71
CA THR A 300 0.97 -8.96 -2.44
C THR A 300 2.40 -8.58 -2.05
N ASP A 301 3.16 -9.55 -1.54
CA ASP A 301 4.62 -9.44 -1.32
C ASP A 301 5.06 -8.36 -0.34
N GLY A 302 4.21 -7.93 0.59
CA GLY A 302 4.58 -6.87 1.54
C GLY A 302 5.58 -7.28 2.63
N ALA A 303 6.09 -8.51 2.58
CA ALA A 303 7.21 -8.99 3.39
C ALA A 303 8.57 -8.78 2.72
N GLU A 304 8.63 -8.57 1.39
CA GLU A 304 9.90 -8.39 0.69
C GLU A 304 10.49 -7.01 0.98
N SER A 305 11.59 -7.02 1.74
CA SER A 305 12.48 -5.88 1.94
C SER A 305 13.80 -6.19 1.22
N PRO A 306 14.32 -5.30 0.36
CA PRO A 306 13.85 -3.94 0.12
C PRO A 306 12.66 -3.88 -0.86
N PHE A 307 11.74 -2.95 -0.60
CA PHE A 307 10.61 -2.69 -1.49
C PHE A 307 11.07 -2.16 -2.85
N ILE A 308 10.26 -2.41 -3.87
CA ILE A 308 10.54 -2.01 -5.25
C ILE A 308 10.32 -0.50 -5.40
N THR A 309 11.42 0.22 -5.65
CA THR A 309 11.45 1.69 -5.70
C THR A 309 11.62 2.25 -7.11
N ASN A 310 11.89 1.39 -8.10
CA ASN A 310 12.18 1.83 -9.45
C ASN A 310 11.93 0.76 -10.52
N THR A 311 11.95 1.21 -11.78
CA THR A 311 11.72 0.36 -12.95
C THR A 311 12.71 -0.81 -13.00
N ALA A 312 13.99 -0.60 -12.71
CA ALA A 312 14.98 -1.67 -12.77
C ALA A 312 14.69 -2.76 -11.72
N GLY A 313 14.41 -2.36 -10.47
CA GLY A 313 14.03 -3.28 -9.40
C GLY A 313 12.70 -4.01 -9.69
N ALA A 314 11.74 -3.32 -10.32
CA ALA A 314 10.50 -3.95 -10.78
C ALA A 314 10.77 -5.01 -11.85
N MET A 315 11.64 -4.73 -12.82
CA MET A 315 12.02 -5.69 -13.85
C MET A 315 12.79 -6.87 -13.28
N ASP A 316 13.66 -6.65 -12.29
CA ASP A 316 14.39 -7.72 -11.60
C ASP A 316 13.44 -8.62 -10.82
N TYR A 317 12.45 -8.05 -10.12
CA TYR A 317 11.38 -8.81 -9.47
C TYR A 317 10.61 -9.67 -10.47
N LEU A 318 10.19 -9.11 -11.62
CA LEU A 318 9.43 -9.86 -12.63
C LEU A 318 10.25 -11.01 -13.23
N LYS A 319 11.56 -10.84 -13.39
CA LYS A 319 12.46 -11.92 -13.83
C LYS A 319 12.56 -13.03 -12.79
N ASP A 320 12.75 -12.66 -11.52
CA ASP A 320 12.81 -13.62 -10.42
C ASP A 320 11.50 -14.39 -10.25
N GLU A 321 10.37 -13.67 -10.26
CA GLU A 321 9.04 -14.29 -10.22
C GLU A 321 8.84 -15.25 -11.41
N GLY A 322 9.21 -14.83 -12.62
CA GLY A 322 9.17 -15.68 -13.82
C GLY A 322 9.98 -16.96 -13.67
N LYS A 323 11.18 -16.87 -13.08
CA LYS A 323 12.02 -18.03 -12.77
C LYS A 323 11.35 -18.94 -11.74
N ARG A 324 10.79 -18.39 -10.65
CA ARG A 324 10.06 -19.17 -9.63
C ARG A 324 8.88 -19.92 -10.23
N TRP A 325 8.08 -19.27 -11.07
CA TRP A 325 7.01 -19.92 -11.83
C TRP A 325 7.55 -21.12 -12.61
N GLN A 326 8.62 -20.92 -13.40
CA GLN A 326 9.22 -21.99 -14.20
C GLN A 326 9.74 -23.15 -13.32
N GLU A 327 10.46 -22.86 -12.24
CA GLU A 327 10.97 -23.89 -11.33
C GLU A 327 9.85 -24.72 -10.68
N TYR A 328 8.70 -24.11 -10.40
CA TYR A 328 7.53 -24.83 -9.88
C TYR A 328 6.92 -25.75 -10.94
N PHE A 329 6.84 -25.31 -12.20
CA PHE A 329 6.36 -26.13 -13.30
C PHE A 329 7.32 -27.29 -13.63
N ASP A 330 8.63 -27.02 -13.68
CA ASP A 330 9.66 -28.01 -14.00
C ASP A 330 9.76 -29.12 -12.94
N ARG A 331 9.53 -28.79 -11.66
CA ARG A 331 9.61 -29.78 -10.57
C ARG A 331 8.50 -30.83 -10.63
N GLY A 332 7.45 -30.66 -11.43
CA GLY A 332 6.39 -31.66 -11.64
C GLY A 332 5.69 -32.14 -10.36
N THR A 333 5.86 -31.44 -9.25
CA THR A 333 5.55 -31.94 -7.90
C THR A 333 4.08 -31.81 -7.51
N MET A 334 3.25 -31.16 -8.33
CA MET A 334 1.81 -31.00 -8.07
C MET A 334 1.06 -30.99 -9.40
N SER A 335 -0.06 -31.71 -9.48
CA SER A 335 -1.05 -31.51 -10.55
C SER A 335 -1.36 -30.01 -10.66
N PRO A 336 -1.38 -29.42 -11.87
CA PRO A 336 -1.74 -28.02 -12.03
C PRO A 336 -3.12 -27.76 -11.42
N PRO A 337 -3.37 -26.57 -10.84
CA PRO A 337 -4.67 -26.25 -10.28
C PRO A 337 -5.78 -26.47 -11.32
N GLU A 338 -6.90 -27.08 -10.92
CA GLU A 338 -8.05 -27.27 -11.81
C GLU A 338 -8.59 -25.90 -12.26
N GLY A 339 -8.53 -25.61 -13.56
CA GLY A 339 -8.88 -24.31 -14.14
C GLY A 339 -8.55 -24.25 -15.64
N PRO A 340 -8.79 -23.11 -16.33
CA PRO A 340 -8.62 -22.98 -17.78
C PRO A 340 -7.14 -22.86 -18.20
N TRP A 341 -6.24 -23.50 -17.46
CA TRP A 341 -4.84 -23.65 -17.81
C TRP A 341 -4.74 -24.60 -19.01
N GLN A 342 -4.99 -24.09 -20.21
CA GLN A 342 -4.80 -24.87 -21.43
C GLN A 342 -3.30 -24.96 -21.74
N PHE A 343 -2.75 -26.12 -21.46
CA PHE A 343 -1.36 -26.49 -21.73
C PHE A 343 -1.18 -26.71 -23.23
N SER A 344 -0.24 -26.01 -23.84
CA SER A 344 0.27 -26.34 -25.17
C SER A 344 1.79 -26.35 -25.07
N ILE A 345 2.37 -27.56 -25.04
CA ILE A 345 3.82 -27.81 -25.20
C ILE A 345 4.70 -26.95 -24.29
N GLY A 346 4.68 -27.26 -22.98
CA GLY A 346 5.72 -26.80 -22.04
C GLY A 346 5.63 -25.34 -21.58
N THR A 347 4.67 -24.55 -22.07
CA THR A 347 4.42 -23.18 -21.58
C THR A 347 2.90 -23.01 -21.40
N PRO A 348 2.41 -22.59 -20.21
CA PRO A 348 1.02 -22.19 -20.08
C PRO A 348 0.73 -21.08 -21.09
N LYS A 349 -0.31 -21.21 -21.93
CA LYS A 349 -0.74 -20.16 -22.88
C LYS A 349 -0.98 -18.78 -22.21
N GLN A 350 -1.13 -18.75 -20.89
CA GLN A 350 -1.28 -17.54 -20.07
C GLN A 350 0.03 -16.91 -19.57
N LEU A 351 1.18 -17.55 -19.77
CA LEU A 351 2.47 -16.88 -19.57
C LEU A 351 2.76 -15.88 -20.71
N ASP A 352 2.06 -15.99 -21.85
CA ASP A 352 2.20 -15.10 -22.99
C ASP A 352 1.46 -13.76 -22.76
N SER A 353 2.22 -12.81 -22.20
CA SER A 353 2.28 -11.40 -22.63
C SER A 353 1.15 -10.39 -22.31
N GLU A 354 -0.10 -10.77 -22.02
CA GLU A 354 -1.18 -9.75 -21.96
C GLU A 354 -1.37 -9.07 -20.58
N LEU A 355 -1.17 -9.79 -19.47
CA LEU A 355 -1.39 -9.23 -18.13
C LEU A 355 -0.16 -8.49 -17.61
N GLN A 356 -0.22 -7.17 -17.64
CA GLN A 356 0.82 -6.32 -17.09
C GLN A 356 0.76 -6.27 -15.55
N THR A 357 1.91 -6.45 -14.90
CA THR A 357 2.01 -6.36 -13.43
C THR A 357 2.05 -4.90 -12.98
N ALA A 358 1.18 -4.55 -12.04
CA ALA A 358 1.20 -3.25 -11.37
C ALA A 358 1.93 -3.33 -10.03
N PHE A 359 2.82 -2.36 -9.77
CA PHE A 359 3.46 -2.15 -8.47
C PHE A 359 2.71 -1.04 -7.74
N GLY A 360 2.08 -1.38 -6.63
CA GLY A 360 1.00 -0.57 -6.07
C GLY A 360 0.15 -1.35 -5.08
N PHE A 361 -1.11 -0.95 -4.99
CA PHE A 361 -2.14 -1.64 -4.24
C PHE A 361 -3.50 -1.38 -4.86
N TRP A 362 -4.44 -2.30 -4.64
CA TRP A 362 -5.85 -2.06 -4.90
C TRP A 362 -6.48 -1.32 -3.74
N THR A 363 -7.48 -0.50 -4.02
CA THR A 363 -8.37 0.08 -3.01
C THR A 363 -9.83 -0.20 -3.33
N PHE A 364 -10.58 -0.52 -2.28
CA PHE A 364 -12.02 -0.79 -2.30
C PHE A 364 -12.70 0.16 -1.31
N PRO A 365 -13.84 0.78 -1.66
CA PRO A 365 -14.64 1.49 -0.69
C PRO A 365 -15.20 0.51 0.35
N LEU A 366 -15.29 0.94 1.60
CA LEU A 366 -15.99 0.20 2.65
C LEU A 366 -17.19 1.01 3.12
N GLU A 367 -18.38 0.56 2.76
CA GLU A 367 -19.60 1.18 3.25
C GLU A 367 -19.89 0.76 4.70
N PRO A 368 -20.31 1.68 5.59
CA PRO A 368 -20.59 1.38 6.99
C PRO A 368 -21.67 0.33 7.24
N GLN A 369 -22.53 0.06 6.24
CA GLN A 369 -23.56 -0.98 6.32
C GLN A 369 -23.21 -2.24 5.55
N GLY A 370 -22.17 -2.24 4.71
CA GLY A 370 -21.82 -3.32 3.78
C GLY A 370 -22.98 -3.74 2.85
N PRO A 371 -22.70 -4.42 1.73
CA PRO A 371 -23.76 -5.07 0.95
C PRO A 371 -24.40 -6.29 1.65
N LEU A 372 -23.94 -6.67 2.85
CA LEU A 372 -24.51 -7.79 3.61
C LEU A 372 -25.54 -7.28 4.62
N GLY A 373 -26.79 -7.61 4.32
CA GLY A 373 -27.98 -7.22 5.06
C GLY A 373 -28.02 -7.65 6.53
N LYS A 374 -28.97 -7.05 7.23
CA LYS A 374 -29.23 -7.04 8.68
C LYS A 374 -29.54 -8.40 9.34
N ASP A 375 -29.16 -9.53 8.74
CA ASP A 375 -29.48 -10.85 9.30
C ASP A 375 -28.34 -11.38 10.19
N HIS A 376 -28.48 -11.08 11.48
CA HIS A 376 -27.70 -11.65 12.58
C HIS A 376 -28.05 -13.12 12.85
N GLN A 377 -27.89 -13.99 11.85
CA GLN A 377 -27.80 -15.42 12.06
C GLN A 377 -26.62 -15.98 11.26
N ARG A 378 -25.43 -16.00 11.88
CA ARG A 378 -24.30 -16.80 11.38
C ARG A 378 -24.74 -18.27 11.40
N PRO A 379 -24.90 -18.96 10.26
CA PRO A 379 -25.02 -20.41 10.27
C PRO A 379 -23.71 -20.96 10.82
N ARG A 380 -23.76 -21.79 11.88
CA ARG A 380 -22.55 -22.47 12.39
C ARG A 380 -21.94 -23.26 11.23
N GLY A 381 -20.68 -22.97 10.90
CA GLY A 381 -19.89 -23.71 9.92
C GLY A 381 -19.63 -22.99 8.59
N PHE A 382 -20.18 -21.80 8.35
CA PHE A 382 -19.90 -21.02 7.13
C PHE A 382 -19.30 -19.65 7.45
N LEU A 383 -18.04 -19.43 7.05
CA LEU A 383 -17.42 -18.10 6.99
C LEU A 383 -17.96 -17.39 5.75
N ILE A 384 -19.13 -16.76 5.87
CA ILE A 384 -19.60 -15.80 4.87
C ILE A 384 -18.67 -14.57 4.98
N PRO A 385 -18.04 -14.12 3.88
CA PRO A 385 -17.15 -12.97 3.92
C PRO A 385 -17.90 -11.73 4.45
N PHE A 386 -17.26 -10.90 5.28
CA PHE A 386 -17.90 -9.73 5.88
C PHE A 386 -18.25 -8.63 4.86
N TYR A 387 -17.62 -8.66 3.69
CA TYR A 387 -17.85 -7.76 2.59
C TYR A 387 -17.94 -8.57 1.29
N ASP A 388 -18.59 -8.03 0.28
CA ASP A 388 -18.55 -8.60 -1.07
C ASP A 388 -17.83 -7.61 -1.98
N PHE A 389 -16.61 -7.95 -2.37
CA PHE A 389 -15.82 -7.13 -3.28
C PHE A 389 -16.15 -7.37 -4.76
N SER A 390 -16.85 -8.46 -5.10
CA SER A 390 -17.23 -8.72 -6.49
C SER A 390 -18.22 -7.68 -7.04
N ALA A 391 -18.95 -7.01 -6.13
CA ALA A 391 -19.83 -5.90 -6.48
C ALA A 391 -19.08 -4.60 -6.86
N TYR A 392 -17.75 -4.54 -6.67
CA TYR A 392 -16.95 -3.33 -6.89
C TYR A 392 -15.79 -3.60 -7.84
N GLN A 393 -15.61 -2.71 -8.81
CA GLN A 393 -14.36 -2.64 -9.55
C GLN A 393 -13.30 -1.94 -8.66
N PRO A 394 -12.14 -2.57 -8.39
CA PRO A 394 -11.10 -1.95 -7.58
C PRO A 394 -10.48 -0.75 -8.28
N GLU A 395 -10.15 0.25 -7.48
CA GLU A 395 -9.24 1.31 -7.92
C GLU A 395 -7.80 0.80 -7.75
N LEU A 396 -7.02 0.86 -8.82
CA LEU A 396 -5.60 0.56 -8.81
C LEU A 396 -4.79 1.83 -8.50
N CYS A 397 -4.03 1.78 -7.40
CA CYS A 397 -3.07 2.79 -7.01
C CYS A 397 -1.67 2.34 -7.44
N VAL A 398 -1.17 2.85 -8.58
CA VAL A 398 0.13 2.46 -9.15
C VAL A 398 1.23 3.44 -8.77
N PHE A 399 2.31 2.94 -8.19
CA PHE A 399 3.46 3.76 -7.83
C PHE A 399 4.25 4.24 -9.04
N HIS A 400 4.79 5.44 -8.93
CA HIS A 400 5.69 6.02 -9.93
C HIS A 400 7.11 5.46 -9.71
N LEU A 401 7.52 4.51 -10.55
CA LEU A 401 8.80 3.80 -10.49
C LEU A 401 9.96 4.54 -11.19
#